data_AF-A0A9E1H0U2-F1
#
_entry.id   AF-A0A9E1H0U2-F1
#
_cell.length_a   1.000
_cell.length_b   1.000
_cell.length_c   1.000
_cell.angle_alpha   90.00
_cell.angle_beta   90.00
_cell.angle_gamma   90.00
#
_symmetry.space_group_name_H-M   'P 1'
#
loop_
_entity.id
_entity.type
_entity.pdbx_description
1 polymer ?
#
loop_
_entity_poly.entity_id
_entity_poly.type
_entity_poly.pdbx_seq_one_letter_code
_entity_poly.pdbx_strand_id
1 'polypeptide(L)'
;MLGIIPRLAQRTGTADHIYGYEWMIILGGTAGNILNLFVTHLPVGMIGIPIYGLFSGIFVGCLAMALAENLRVIPVFVRRMRLKQGLPVILLAMALGKCMGSILQFFFEGT
;
A
#
# COMPACT_ATOMS: atom_id res chain seq x y z
N MET A 1 8.35 -5.82 -4.08
CA MET A 1 7.35 -6.32 -5.05
C MET A 1 7.92 -7.42 -5.95
N LEU A 2 8.60 -8.44 -5.41
CA LEU A 2 9.50 -9.30 -6.21
C LEU A 2 9.30 -10.80 -5.99
N GLY A 3 8.05 -11.27 -5.91
CA GLY A 3 7.84 -12.72 -5.80
C GLY A 3 6.43 -13.24 -6.01
N ILE A 4 5.39 -12.41 -5.86
CA ILE A 4 3.99 -12.86 -6.04
C ILE A 4 3.60 -12.87 -7.51
N ILE A 5 3.92 -11.82 -8.26
CA ILE A 5 3.61 -11.70 -9.70
C ILE A 5 4.25 -12.85 -10.51
N PRO A 6 5.56 -13.16 -10.38
CA PRO A 6 6.14 -14.29 -11.10
C PRO A 6 5.63 -15.65 -10.60
N ARG A 7 5.30 -15.81 -9.30
CA ARG A 7 4.72 -17.08 -8.80
C ARG A 7 3.30 -17.34 -9.32
N LEU A 8 2.48 -16.29 -9.44
CA LEU A 8 1.14 -16.40 -10.02
C LEU A 8 1.23 -16.69 -11.52
N ALA A 9 2.10 -15.99 -12.26
CA ALA A 9 2.36 -16.23 -13.67
C ALA A 9 2.93 -17.64 -13.93
N GLN A 10 3.81 -18.14 -13.05
CA GLN A 10 4.38 -19.48 -13.12
C GLN A 10 3.34 -20.58 -12.79
N ARG A 11 2.37 -20.32 -11.92
CA ARG A 11 1.28 -21.27 -11.58
C ARG A 11 0.19 -21.34 -12.65
N THR A 12 -0.02 -20.28 -13.42
CA THR A 12 -0.98 -20.24 -14.54
C THR A 12 -0.36 -20.64 -15.89
N GLY A 13 0.94 -20.91 -15.94
CA GLY A 13 1.64 -21.27 -17.17
C GLY A 13 1.89 -20.09 -18.12
N THR A 14 1.54 -18.86 -17.70
CA THR A 14 1.62 -17.64 -18.50
C THR A 14 2.79 -16.77 -18.01
N ALA A 15 3.99 -17.36 -17.93
CA ALA A 15 5.21 -16.63 -17.55
C ALA A 15 5.65 -15.61 -18.61
N ASP A 16 5.15 -15.72 -19.84
CA ASP A 16 5.59 -14.94 -20.99
C ASP A 16 4.86 -13.58 -21.13
N HIS A 17 3.73 -13.37 -20.43
CA HIS A 17 2.93 -12.13 -20.53
C HIS A 17 3.01 -11.24 -19.29
N ILE A 18 4.17 -11.19 -18.63
CA ILE A 18 4.42 -10.29 -17.48
C ILE A 18 4.09 -8.83 -17.85
N TYR A 19 4.46 -8.42 -19.06
CA TYR A 19 4.17 -7.09 -19.59
C TYR A 19 2.67 -6.74 -19.61
N GLY A 20 1.80 -7.72 -19.88
CA GLY A 20 0.34 -7.50 -19.86
C GLY A 20 -0.19 -7.14 -18.48
N TYR A 21 0.33 -7.79 -17.44
CA TYR A 21 -0.04 -7.47 -16.05
C TYR A 21 0.45 -6.07 -15.64
N GLU A 22 1.66 -5.68 -16.06
CA GLU A 22 2.19 -4.35 -15.79
C GLU A 22 1.33 -3.26 -16.42
N TRP A 23 0.95 -3.43 -17.69
CA TRP A 23 0.05 -2.49 -18.38
C TRP A 23 -1.31 -2.37 -17.70
N MET A 24 -1.88 -3.47 -17.21
CA MET A 24 -3.15 -3.44 -16.46
C MET A 24 -3.02 -2.70 -15.12
N ILE A 25 -1.90 -2.85 -14.41
CA ILE A 25 -1.65 -2.12 -13.17
C ILE A 25 -1.48 -0.62 -13.44
N ILE A 26 -0.72 -0.26 -14.47
CA ILE A 26 -0.51 1.14 -14.88
C ILE A 26 -1.83 1.78 -15.32
N LEU A 27 -2.61 1.06 -16.15
CA LEU A 27 -3.90 1.53 -16.65
C LEU A 27 -4.92 1.69 -15.51
N GLY A 28 -4.96 0.74 -14.56
CA GLY A 28 -5.81 0.83 -13.38
C GLY A 28 -5.44 2.01 -12.47
N GLY A 29 -4.14 2.23 -12.23
CA GLY A 29 -3.65 3.33 -11.41
C GLY A 29 -3.90 4.71 -12.04
N THR A 30 -3.66 4.83 -13.35
CA THR A 30 -3.93 6.07 -14.09
C THR A 30 -5.43 6.38 -14.15
N ALA A 31 -6.27 5.39 -14.47
CA ALA A 31 -7.73 5.56 -14.46
C ALA A 31 -8.26 5.93 -13.06
N GLY A 32 -7.78 5.26 -12.01
CA GLY A 32 -8.16 5.57 -10.63
C GLY A 32 -7.77 6.99 -10.21
N ASN A 33 -6.58 7.46 -10.59
CA ASN A 33 -6.13 8.83 -10.30
C ASN A 33 -6.97 9.88 -11.03
N ILE A 34 -7.34 9.63 -12.29
CA ILE A 34 -8.21 10.51 -13.07
C ILE A 34 -9.60 10.58 -12.42
N LEU A 35 -10.19 9.44 -12.03
CA LEU A 35 -11.49 9.40 -11.34
C LEU A 35 -11.45 10.17 -10.01
N ASN A 36 -10.36 10.03 -9.24
CA ASN A 36 -10.19 10.72 -7.96
C ASN A 36 -10.06 12.24 -8.11
N LEU A 37 -9.39 12.74 -9.16
CA LEU A 37 -9.18 14.17 -9.38
C LEU A 37 -10.37 14.87 -10.04
N PHE A 38 -11.05 14.21 -10.99
CA PHE A 38 -12.07 14.85 -11.82
C PHE A 38 -13.50 14.60 -11.35
N VAL A 39 -13.76 13.62 -10.47
CA VAL A 39 -15.13 13.24 -10.12
C VAL A 39 -15.31 13.16 -8.60
N THR A 40 -15.50 14.31 -7.96
CA THR A 40 -15.83 14.44 -6.53
C THR A 40 -17.25 14.01 -6.19
N HIS A 41 -18.18 14.03 -7.16
CA HIS A 41 -19.55 13.56 -7.00
C HIS A 41 -19.93 12.64 -8.17
N LEU A 42 -19.61 11.34 -8.07
CA LEU A 42 -20.29 10.37 -8.92
C LEU A 42 -21.70 10.15 -8.36
N PRO A 43 -22.78 10.42 -9.10
CA PRO A 43 -24.09 9.84 -8.85
C PRO A 43 -24.01 8.35 -9.25
N VAL A 44 -23.24 7.58 -8.49
CA VAL A 44 -23.18 6.14 -8.64
C VAL A 44 -24.56 5.64 -8.22
N GLY A 45 -25.38 5.25 -9.20
CA GLY A 45 -26.70 4.70 -8.93
C GLY A 45 -26.63 3.55 -7.92
N MET A 46 -27.78 3.16 -7.36
CA MET A 46 -27.90 2.18 -6.27
C MET A 46 -27.12 0.85 -6.50
N ILE A 47 -26.90 0.47 -7.76
CA ILE A 47 -26.17 -0.75 -8.18
C ILE A 47 -24.64 -0.56 -8.18
N GLY A 48 -24.12 0.64 -8.41
CA GLY A 48 -22.67 0.86 -8.48
C GLY A 48 -22.01 0.99 -7.10
N ILE A 49 -22.78 1.32 -6.05
CA ILE A 49 -22.30 1.37 -4.65
C ILE A 49 -21.78 0.00 -4.18
N PRO A 50 -22.53 -1.12 -4.30
CA PRO A 50 -22.03 -2.43 -3.86
C PRO A 50 -20.87 -2.92 -4.73
N ILE A 51 -20.85 -2.60 -6.02
CA ILE A 51 -19.73 -2.95 -6.91
C ILE A 51 -18.47 -2.23 -6.46
N TYR A 52 -18.52 -0.90 -6.29
CA TYR A 52 -17.38 -0.13 -5.80
C TYR A 52 -16.90 -0.62 -4.42
N GLY A 53 -17.84 -0.94 -3.52
CA GLY A 53 -17.53 -1.52 -2.21
C GLY A 53 -16.78 -2.85 -2.31
N LEU A 54 -17.20 -3.75 -3.21
CA LEU A 54 -16.52 -5.03 -3.44
C LEU A 54 -15.10 -4.84 -3.98
N PHE A 55 -14.94 -4.01 -5.00
CA PHE A 55 -13.61 -3.73 -5.59
C PHE A 55 -12.67 -3.06 -4.58
N SER A 56 -13.16 -2.09 -3.81
CA SER A 56 -12.41 -1.45 -2.73
C SER A 56 -12.02 -2.46 -1.65
N GLY A 57 -12.93 -3.34 -1.25
CA GLY A 57 -12.68 -4.40 -0.28
C GLY A 57 -11.59 -5.38 -0.73
N ILE A 58 -11.63 -5.83 -1.99
CA ILE A 58 -10.58 -6.69 -2.57
C ILE A 58 -9.24 -5.95 -2.57
N PHE A 59 -9.22 -4.68 -2.99
CA PHE A 59 -8.00 -3.88 -3.02
C PHE A 59 -7.38 -3.71 -1.62
N VAL A 60 -8.17 -3.31 -0.62
CA VAL A 60 -7.71 -3.16 0.77
C VAL A 60 -7.26 -4.51 1.33
N GLY A 61 -7.96 -5.60 1.02
CA GLY A 61 -7.56 -6.96 1.40
C GLY A 61 -6.19 -7.36 0.83
N CYS A 62 -5.96 -7.09 -0.46
CA CYS A 62 -4.66 -7.32 -1.10
C CYS A 62 -3.56 -6.44 -0.49
N LEU A 63 -3.83 -5.17 -0.21
CA LEU A 63 -2.88 -4.28 0.46
C LEU A 63 -2.53 -4.78 1.85
N ALA A 64 -3.51 -5.19 2.64
CA ALA A 64 -3.30 -5.73 3.99
C ALA A 64 -2.46 -7.02 3.96
N MET A 65 -2.75 -7.94 3.03
CA MET A 65 -1.96 -9.16 2.84
C MET A 65 -0.52 -8.83 2.43
N ALA A 66 -0.32 -7.90 1.49
CA ALA A 66 1.01 -7.48 1.05
C ALA A 66 1.81 -6.81 2.17
N LEU A 67 1.17 -5.98 2.99
CA LEU A 67 1.78 -5.39 4.17
C LEU A 67 2.15 -6.47 5.20
N ALA A 68 1.28 -7.43 5.48
CA ALA A 68 1.56 -8.53 6.39
C ALA A 68 2.79 -9.35 5.96
N GLU A 69 2.92 -9.62 4.66
CA GLU A 69 4.09 -10.30 4.10
C GLU A 69 5.36 -9.45 4.26
N ASN A 70 5.30 -8.16 3.93
CA ASN A 70 6.44 -7.25 4.09
C ASN A 70 6.86 -7.12 5.56
N LEU A 71 5.92 -7.02 6.50
CA LEU A 71 6.19 -6.96 7.94
C LEU A 71 6.96 -8.18 8.44
N ARG A 72 6.69 -9.37 7.88
CA ARG A 72 7.46 -10.59 8.20
C ARG A 72 8.89 -10.56 7.65
N VAL A 73 9.11 -9.88 6.52
CA VAL A 73 10.43 -9.76 5.88
C VAL A 73 11.30 -8.68 6.53
N ILE A 74 10.72 -7.57 7.01
CA ILE A 74 11.44 -6.48 7.69
C ILE A 74 12.41 -6.97 8.79
N PRO A 75 12.02 -7.81 9.77
CA PRO A 75 12.94 -8.25 10.82
C PRO A 75 14.09 -9.10 10.29
N VAL A 76 13.87 -9.87 9.21
CA VAL A 76 14.92 -10.64 8.53
C VAL A 76 15.92 -9.70 7.86
N PHE A 77 15.41 -8.68 7.16
CA PHE A 77 16.23 -7.66 6.50
C PHE A 77 17.08 -6.87 7.52
N VAL A 78 16.49 -6.46 8.64
CA VAL A 78 17.19 -5.77 9.74
C VAL A 78 18.32 -6.63 10.32
N ARG A 79 18.10 -7.94 10.50
CA ARG A 79 19.15 -8.87 10.95
C ARG A 79 20.27 -9.00 9.93
N ARG A 80 19.96 -9.03 8.63
CA ARG A 80 20.95 -9.11 7.54
C ARG A 80 21.81 -7.86 7.46
N MET A 81 21.25 -6.67 7.66
CA MET A 81 22.02 -5.41 7.70
C MET A 81 22.89 -5.24 8.96
N ARG A 82 22.99 -6.25 9.84
CA ARG A 82 23.72 -6.21 11.12
C ARG A 82 23.40 -4.98 11.97
N LEU A 83 22.18 -4.46 11.89
CA LEU A 83 21.73 -3.28 12.61
C LEU A 83 21.38 -3.59 14.09
N LYS A 84 22.21 -4.39 14.78
CA LYS A 84 21.95 -4.87 16.14
C LYS A 84 21.83 -3.73 17.17
N GLN A 85 22.51 -2.61 16.95
CA GLN A 85 22.46 -1.43 17.83
C GLN A 85 21.62 -0.26 17.26
N GLY A 86 21.26 -0.28 15.97
CA GLY A 86 20.54 0.82 15.32
C GLY A 86 19.01 0.76 15.48
N LEU A 87 18.45 -0.42 15.77
CA LEU A 87 17.01 -0.58 15.96
C LEU A 87 16.40 0.32 17.06
N PRO A 88 16.98 0.41 18.28
CA PRO A 88 16.46 1.31 19.31
C PRO A 88 16.56 2.78 18.90
N VAL A 89 17.60 3.17 18.15
CA VAL A 89 17.75 4.55 17.64
C VAL A 89 16.66 4.88 16.62
N ILE A 90 16.32 3.95 15.72
CA ILE A 90 15.23 4.12 14.75
C ILE A 90 13.88 4.25 15.45
N LEU A 91 13.63 3.41 16.46
CA LEU A 91 12.40 3.47 17.25
C LEU A 91 12.30 4.78 18.05
N LEU A 92 13.41 5.24 18.64
CA LEU A 92 13.47 6.52 19.34
C LEU A 92 13.22 7.69 18.37
N ALA A 93 13.81 7.67 17.17
CA ALA A 93 13.59 8.68 16.15
C ALA A 93 12.12 8.71 15.69
N MET A 94 11.48 7.56 15.50
CA MET A 94 10.04 7.48 15.20
C MET A 94 9.18 8.02 16.35
N ALA A 95 9.51 7.66 17.60
CA ALA A 95 8.79 8.13 18.78
C ALA A 95 8.92 9.65 18.94
N LEU A 96 10.13 10.20 18.79
CA LEU A 96 10.38 11.63 18.82
C LEU A 96 9.64 12.36 17.69
N GLY A 97 9.64 11.82 16.47
CA GLY A 97 8.87 12.37 15.36
C GLY A 97 7.37 12.44 15.66
N LYS A 98 6.80 11.40 16.28
CA LYS A 98 5.40 11.38 16.73
C LYS A 98 5.13 12.37 17.87
N CYS A 99 6.00 12.44 18.87
CA CYS A 99 5.88 13.42 19.95
C CYS A 99 5.93 14.86 19.41
N MET A 100 6.88 15.16 18.54
CA MET A 100 7.02 16.46 17.91
C MET A 100 5.80 16.80 17.04
N GLY A 101 5.31 15.85 16.24
CA GLY A 101 4.09 16.02 15.46
C GLY A 101 2.85 16.28 16.33
N SER A 102 2.73 15.59 17.47
CA SER A 102 1.63 15.79 18.42
C SER A 102 1.68 17.16 19.10
N ILE A 103 2.88 17.66 19.43
CA ILE A 103 3.05 19.00 20.03
C ILE A 103 2.72 20.06 18.99
N LEU A 104 3.19 19.92 17.75
CA LEU A 104 2.90 20.85 16.67
C LEU A 104 1.40 20.88 16.32
N GLN A 105 0.73 19.72 16.29
CA GLN A 105 -0.72 19.67 16.10
C GLN A 105 -1.46 20.42 17.22
N PHE A 106 -1.04 20.27 18.47
CA PHE A 106 -1.65 20.98 19.60
C PHE A 106 -1.43 22.51 19.53
N PHE A 107 -0.27 22.96 19.03
CA PHE A 107 0.02 24.39 18.84
C PHE A 107 -0.68 25.00 17.60
N PHE A 108 -0.85 24.25 16.51
CA PHE A 108 -1.50 24.74 15.29
C PHE A 108 -3.03 24.70 15.37
N GLU A 109 -3.62 23.75 16.09
CA GLU A 109 -5.08 23.60 16.23
C GLU A 109 -5.65 24.36 17.44
N GLY A 110 -4.77 24.99 18.24
CA GLY A 110 -5.10 25.79 19.43
C GLY A 110 -5.19 27.30 19.22
N THR A 111 -5.23 27.78 17.97
CA THR A 111 -5.48 29.19 17.58
C THR A 111 -6.61 29.24 16.57
#